data_AF-A0A3R6UUP6-F1
#
_entry.id   AF-A0A3R6UUP6-F1
#
_cell.length_a   1.000
_cell.length_b   1.000
_cell.length_c   1.000
_cell.angle_alpha   90.00
_cell.angle_beta   90.00
_cell.angle_gamma   90.00
#
_symmetry.space_group_name_H-M   'P 1'
#
loop_
_entity.id
_entity.type
_entity.pdbx_description
1 polymer ?
#
loop_
_entity_poly.entity_id
_entity_poly.type
_entity_poly.pdbx_seq_one_letter_code
_entity_poly.pdbx_strand_id
1 'polypeptide(L)'
;MFKSNLYKIRHQPLLFGILIMSIGYAAYFIFKIKTQPTAQDFWFKTSVVYLNCLEPFFLSLIAAVQRKFEDKASNLNRILSFPRRTSWLLSWAGQTYLLWLLNLFVINLLFLVFTHLSGKYYVCFWLSLAILGIIWIPIIEFFSILHGYMAGLVTGFISIPFTVYYGTSQLGASTWRLLPWVYNVKIYLIPTTQLVNFLLIVVIITLLEQILVNWRFNHWVGN
;
A
#
# COMPACT_ATOMS: atom_id res chain seq x y z
N MET A 1 3.20 23.89 -3.58
CA MET A 1 3.16 22.42 -3.37
C MET A 1 3.35 21.62 -4.66
N PHE A 2 2.59 21.84 -5.73
CA PHE A 2 2.68 21.00 -6.94
C PHE A 2 4.08 20.98 -7.62
N LYS A 3 4.73 22.15 -7.76
CA LYS A 3 6.11 22.27 -8.29
C LYS A 3 7.16 21.52 -7.47
N SER A 4 7.09 21.59 -6.13
CA SER A 4 8.05 20.87 -5.27
C SER A 4 7.84 19.36 -5.31
N ASN A 5 6.60 18.91 -5.50
CA ASN A 5 6.27 17.48 -5.59
C ASN A 5 6.74 16.89 -6.92
N LEU A 6 6.57 17.61 -8.04
CA LEU A 6 7.16 17.23 -9.34
C LEU A 6 8.70 17.20 -9.30
N TYR A 7 9.31 18.14 -8.58
CA TYR A 7 10.75 18.16 -8.36
C TYR A 7 11.22 16.91 -7.60
N LYS A 8 10.53 16.51 -6.52
CA LYS A 8 10.82 15.29 -5.75
C LYS A 8 10.80 14.04 -6.63
N ILE A 9 9.74 13.86 -7.41
CA ILE A 9 9.58 12.69 -8.31
C ILE A 9 10.76 12.59 -9.28
N ARG A 10 11.20 13.72 -9.87
CA ARG A 10 12.34 13.74 -10.81
C ARG A 10 13.69 13.37 -10.15
N HIS A 11 13.84 13.56 -8.84
CA HIS A 11 15.11 13.35 -8.12
C HIS A 11 15.10 12.09 -7.23
N GLN A 12 14.08 11.23 -7.38
CA GLN A 12 13.93 10.00 -6.62
C GLN A 12 14.02 8.77 -7.56
N PRO A 13 15.20 8.48 -8.15
CA PRO A 13 15.34 7.40 -9.13
C PRO A 13 14.98 6.02 -8.56
N LEU A 14 15.10 5.86 -7.23
CA LEU A 14 14.72 4.63 -6.54
C LEU A 14 13.20 4.33 -6.61
N LEU A 15 12.34 5.33 -6.84
CA LEU A 15 10.91 5.08 -7.09
C LEU A 15 10.68 4.32 -8.40
N PHE A 16 11.55 4.49 -9.41
CA PHE A 16 11.50 3.66 -10.62
C PHE A 16 11.85 2.20 -10.32
N GLY A 17 12.72 1.95 -9.33
CA GLY A 17 13.01 0.59 -8.87
C GLY A 17 11.75 -0.13 -8.36
N ILE A 18 10.91 0.60 -7.60
CA ILE A 18 9.62 0.08 -7.11
C ILE A 18 8.69 -0.26 -8.28
N LEU A 19 8.59 0.63 -9.26
CA LEU A 19 7.81 0.39 -10.48
C LEU A 19 8.32 -0.83 -11.26
N ILE A 20 9.65 -0.99 -11.41
CA ILE A 20 10.25 -2.16 -12.05
C ILE A 20 9.89 -3.45 -11.30
N MET A 21 9.91 -3.43 -9.97
CA MET A 21 9.47 -4.57 -9.16
C MET A 21 7.99 -4.91 -9.41
N SER A 22 7.12 -3.90 -9.48
CA SER A 22 5.69 -4.06 -9.80
C SER A 22 5.47 -4.63 -11.21
N ILE A 23 6.25 -4.17 -12.20
CA ILE A 23 6.19 -4.69 -13.58
C ILE A 23 6.69 -6.14 -13.64
N GLY A 24 7.83 -6.44 -13.00
CA GLY A 24 8.36 -7.81 -12.93
C GLY A 24 7.40 -8.78 -12.24
N TYR A 25 6.75 -8.32 -11.17
CA TYR A 25 5.69 -9.04 -10.48
C TYR A 25 4.51 -9.37 -11.41
N ALA A 26 3.99 -8.36 -12.10
CA ALA A 26 2.87 -8.54 -13.05
C ALA A 26 3.26 -9.47 -14.21
N ALA A 27 4.46 -9.28 -14.78
CA ALA A 27 4.98 -10.10 -15.88
C ALA A 27 5.05 -11.58 -15.52
N TYR A 28 5.50 -11.92 -14.30
CA TYR A 28 5.55 -13.29 -13.82
C TYR A 28 4.17 -13.97 -13.82
N PHE A 29 3.15 -13.29 -13.27
CA PHE A 29 1.80 -13.86 -13.22
C PHE A 29 1.09 -13.87 -14.57
N ILE A 30 1.33 -12.88 -15.42
CA ILE A 30 0.86 -12.88 -16.82
C ILE A 30 1.46 -14.07 -17.56
N PHE A 31 2.75 -14.35 -17.38
CA PHE A 31 3.39 -15.53 -17.96
C PHE A 31 2.75 -16.84 -17.47
N LYS A 32 2.45 -16.96 -16.16
CA LYS A 32 1.74 -18.13 -15.60
C LYS A 32 0.34 -18.30 -16.20
N ILE A 33 -0.42 -17.22 -16.35
CA ILE A 33 -1.75 -17.26 -16.96
C ILE A 33 -1.68 -17.69 -18.43
N LYS A 34 -0.74 -17.13 -19.19
CA LYS A 34 -0.57 -17.47 -20.61
C LYS A 34 -0.11 -18.91 -20.84
N THR A 35 0.74 -19.44 -19.97
CA THR A 35 1.23 -20.82 -20.06
C THR A 35 0.23 -21.85 -19.54
N GLN A 36 -0.72 -21.46 -18.69
CA GLN A 36 -1.72 -22.34 -18.09
C GLN A 36 -3.13 -21.72 -18.14
N PRO A 37 -3.74 -21.59 -19.34
CA PRO A 37 -5.00 -20.87 -19.52
C PRO A 37 -6.19 -21.51 -18.79
N THR A 38 -6.20 -22.83 -18.61
CA THR A 38 -7.24 -23.54 -17.83
C THR A 38 -7.22 -23.18 -16.33
N ALA A 39 -6.11 -22.63 -15.83
CA ALA A 39 -5.92 -22.19 -14.45
C ALA A 39 -5.79 -20.66 -14.33
N GLN A 40 -6.23 -19.90 -15.34
CA GLN A 40 -6.11 -18.44 -15.39
C GLN A 40 -6.68 -17.76 -14.14
N ASP A 41 -7.88 -18.13 -13.71
CA ASP A 41 -8.54 -17.55 -12.54
C ASP A 41 -7.76 -17.85 -11.24
N PHE A 42 -7.16 -19.04 -11.15
CA PHE A 42 -6.34 -19.43 -10.02
C PHE A 42 -5.07 -18.57 -9.92
N TRP A 43 -4.36 -18.39 -11.04
CA TRP A 43 -3.14 -17.59 -11.07
C TRP A 43 -3.41 -16.10 -10.86
N PHE A 44 -4.53 -15.57 -11.37
CA PHE A 44 -4.94 -14.20 -11.08
C PHE A 44 -5.28 -14.02 -9.59
N LYS A 45 -6.10 -14.89 -8.99
CA LYS A 45 -6.42 -14.78 -7.55
C LYS A 45 -5.16 -14.90 -6.69
N THR A 46 -4.25 -15.79 -7.05
CA THR A 46 -2.94 -15.93 -6.39
C THR A 46 -2.10 -14.66 -6.51
N SER A 47 -2.11 -13.99 -7.67
CA SER A 47 -1.41 -12.72 -7.84
C SER A 47 -2.00 -11.61 -6.97
N VAL A 48 -3.32 -11.57 -6.77
CA VAL A 48 -3.92 -10.57 -5.88
C VAL A 48 -3.54 -10.86 -4.41
N VAL A 49 -3.53 -12.13 -3.99
CA VAL A 49 -3.12 -12.56 -2.64
C VAL A 49 -1.70 -12.14 -2.31
N TYR A 50 -0.76 -12.47 -3.19
CA TYR A 50 0.64 -12.14 -2.96
C TYR A 50 0.86 -10.63 -3.02
N LEU A 51 0.14 -9.92 -3.88
CA LEU A 51 0.22 -8.46 -3.94
C LEU A 51 -0.30 -7.81 -2.65
N ASN A 52 -1.39 -8.33 -2.06
CA ASN A 52 -1.87 -7.87 -0.75
C ASN A 52 -0.82 -8.11 0.35
N CYS A 53 -0.11 -9.24 0.34
CA CYS A 53 0.94 -9.50 1.32
C CYS A 53 2.15 -8.57 1.13
N LEU A 54 2.45 -8.19 -0.12
CA LEU A 54 3.59 -7.33 -0.49
C LEU A 54 3.26 -5.83 -0.41
N GLU A 55 1.98 -5.47 -0.38
CA GLU A 55 1.52 -4.07 -0.36
C GLU A 55 2.14 -3.22 0.76
N PRO A 56 2.20 -3.66 2.03
CA PRO A 56 2.82 -2.87 3.08
C PRO A 56 4.32 -2.67 2.83
N PHE A 57 4.97 -3.68 2.24
CA PHE A 57 6.37 -3.59 1.87
C PHE A 57 6.59 -2.56 0.75
N PHE A 58 5.76 -2.57 -0.30
CA PHE A 58 5.82 -1.56 -1.36
C PHE A 58 5.56 -0.14 -0.82
N LEU A 59 4.56 0.03 0.05
CA LEU A 59 4.30 1.31 0.72
C LEU A 59 5.48 1.76 1.59
N SER A 60 6.12 0.83 2.31
CA SER A 60 7.31 1.12 3.12
C SER A 60 8.51 1.53 2.27
N LEU A 61 8.71 0.93 1.10
CA LEU A 61 9.75 1.32 0.15
C LEU A 61 9.50 2.73 -0.38
N ILE A 62 8.25 3.06 -0.76
CA ILE A 62 7.87 4.39 -1.22
C ILE A 62 8.15 5.43 -0.11
N ALA A 63 7.63 5.17 1.09
CA ALA A 63 7.82 6.05 2.25
C ALA A 63 9.31 6.21 2.61
N ALA A 64 10.11 5.16 2.55
CA ALA A 64 11.53 5.21 2.85
C ALA A 64 12.33 6.02 1.82
N VAL A 65 12.01 5.90 0.53
CA VAL A 65 12.63 6.72 -0.53
C VAL A 65 12.25 8.19 -0.35
N GLN A 66 10.99 8.48 0.00
CA GLN A 66 10.54 9.84 0.32
C GLN A 66 11.29 10.39 1.54
N ARG A 67 11.46 9.59 2.59
CA ARG A 67 12.18 10.00 3.80
C ARG A 67 13.65 10.26 3.59
N LYS A 68 14.33 9.34 2.92
CA LYS A 68 15.74 9.50 2.58
C LYS A 68 15.99 10.77 1.77
N PHE A 69 15.06 11.17 0.90
CA PHE A 69 15.14 12.43 0.18
C PHE A 69 15.01 13.64 1.12
N GLU A 70 14.03 13.63 2.02
CA GLU A 70 13.79 14.74 2.96
C GLU A 70 14.88 14.88 4.03
N ASP A 71 15.50 13.76 4.45
CA ASP A 71 16.67 13.74 5.32
C ASP A 71 17.89 14.38 4.64
N LYS A 72 18.15 14.02 3.36
CA LYS A 72 19.29 14.54 2.60
C LYS A 72 19.18 16.01 2.22
N ALA A 73 17.96 16.52 2.05
CA ALA A 73 17.73 17.88 1.58
C ALA A 73 17.84 18.94 2.69
N SER A 74 18.17 18.59 3.94
CA SER A 74 18.06 19.44 5.14
C SER A 74 16.65 19.99 5.42
N ASN A 75 15.66 19.60 4.60
CA ASN A 75 14.28 20.03 4.68
C ASN A 75 13.61 19.55 5.95
N LEU A 76 13.93 18.33 6.39
CA LEU A 76 13.28 17.75 7.54
C LEU A 76 13.49 18.59 8.81
N ASN A 77 14.71 19.05 9.10
CA ASN A 77 14.97 19.89 10.27
C ASN A 77 14.17 21.20 10.24
N ARG A 78 14.02 21.78 9.04
CA ARG A 78 13.15 22.94 8.83
C ARG A 78 11.68 22.59 9.07
N ILE A 79 11.20 21.44 8.61
CA ILE A 79 9.83 20.99 8.85
C ILE A 79 9.56 20.75 10.34
N LEU A 80 10.52 20.15 11.03
CA LEU A 80 10.46 19.86 12.47
C LEU A 80 10.43 21.14 13.32
N SER A 81 10.97 22.25 12.81
CA SER A 81 10.94 23.56 13.47
C SER A 81 9.57 24.26 13.43
N PHE A 82 8.61 23.81 12.60
CA PHE A 82 7.29 24.44 12.53
C PHE A 82 6.38 24.03 13.70
N PRO A 83 5.58 24.97 14.24
CA PRO A 83 4.66 24.69 15.36
C PRO A 83 3.48 23.79 14.96
N ARG A 84 3.16 23.70 13.66
CA ARG A 84 2.17 22.77 13.10
C ARG A 84 2.75 22.08 11.86
N ARG A 85 2.74 20.76 11.86
CA ARG A 85 3.38 19.90 10.86
C ARG A 85 2.38 19.04 10.08
N THR A 86 1.10 19.13 10.42
CA THR A 86 -0.02 18.37 9.84
C THR A 86 -0.11 18.49 8.30
N SER A 87 0.07 19.69 7.74
CA SER A 87 -0.01 19.88 6.28
C SER A 87 1.10 19.14 5.53
N TRP A 88 2.30 19.09 6.12
CA TRP A 88 3.39 18.32 5.55
C TRP A 88 3.13 16.81 5.65
N LEU A 89 2.67 16.34 6.80
CA LEU A 89 2.37 14.93 7.04
C LEU A 89 1.25 14.43 6.10
N LEU A 90 0.17 15.19 5.95
CA LEU A 90 -0.90 14.86 4.99
C LEU A 90 -0.40 14.88 3.54
N SER A 91 0.48 15.82 3.19
CA SER A 91 1.08 15.86 1.84
C SER A 91 1.98 14.66 1.59
N TRP A 92 2.69 14.18 2.60
CA TRP A 92 3.52 12.99 2.52
C TRP A 92 2.67 11.73 2.32
N ALA A 93 1.64 11.56 3.15
CA ALA A 93 0.68 10.46 3.05
C ALA A 93 0.01 10.41 1.68
N GLY A 94 -0.48 11.56 1.22
CA GLY A 94 -1.10 11.68 -0.09
C GLY A 94 -0.16 11.30 -1.23
N GLN A 95 1.13 11.67 -1.15
CA GLN A 95 2.12 11.30 -2.18
C GLN A 95 2.46 9.82 -2.15
N THR A 96 2.66 9.25 -0.96
CA THR A 96 2.91 7.81 -0.78
C THR A 96 1.75 7.00 -1.36
N TYR A 97 0.52 7.39 -1.02
CA TYR A 97 -0.68 6.72 -1.55
C TYR A 97 -0.84 6.88 -3.06
N LEU A 98 -0.62 8.09 -3.60
CA LEU A 98 -0.73 8.33 -5.04
C LEU A 98 0.25 7.47 -5.84
N LEU A 99 1.49 7.34 -5.38
CA LEU A 99 2.49 6.47 -6.02
C LEU A 99 2.10 4.99 -5.95
N TRP A 100 1.49 4.56 -4.85
CA TRP A 100 0.93 3.21 -4.76
C TRP A 100 -0.22 2.99 -5.76
N LEU A 101 -1.17 3.92 -5.83
CA LEU A 101 -2.27 3.86 -6.81
C LEU A 101 -1.77 3.81 -8.26
N LEU A 102 -0.72 4.58 -8.58
CA LEU A 102 -0.09 4.53 -9.89
C LEU A 102 0.53 3.16 -10.18
N ASN A 103 1.21 2.54 -9.22
CA ASN A 103 1.73 1.17 -9.36
C ASN A 103 0.61 0.15 -9.57
N LEU A 104 -0.46 0.22 -8.75
CA LEU A 104 -1.63 -0.63 -8.91
C LEU A 104 -2.30 -0.45 -10.29
N PHE A 105 -2.41 0.78 -10.77
CA PHE A 105 -2.94 1.08 -12.10
C PHE A 105 -2.08 0.46 -13.21
N VAL A 106 -0.75 0.58 -13.13
CA VAL A 106 0.15 -0.04 -14.10
C VAL A 106 0.02 -1.56 -14.09
N ILE A 107 0.00 -2.19 -12.91
CA ILE A 107 -0.19 -3.64 -12.78
C ILE A 107 -1.54 -4.04 -13.43
N ASN A 108 -2.63 -3.35 -13.08
CA ASN A 108 -3.96 -3.61 -13.65
C ASN A 108 -3.94 -3.51 -15.18
N LEU A 109 -3.36 -2.44 -15.73
CA LEU A 109 -3.25 -2.23 -17.16
C LEU A 109 -2.48 -3.36 -17.85
N LEU A 110 -1.39 -3.84 -17.25
CA LEU A 110 -0.65 -4.98 -17.78
C LEU A 110 -1.51 -6.25 -17.82
N PHE A 111 -2.26 -6.54 -16.76
CA PHE A 111 -3.19 -7.68 -16.78
C PHE A 111 -4.27 -7.50 -17.85
N LEU A 112 -4.84 -6.31 -17.99
CA LEU A 112 -5.89 -6.03 -18.97
C LEU A 112 -5.40 -6.17 -20.42
N VAL A 113 -4.18 -5.73 -20.72
CA VAL A 113 -3.60 -5.79 -22.07
C VAL A 113 -3.15 -7.21 -22.41
N PHE A 114 -2.57 -7.94 -21.46
CA PHE A 114 -1.90 -9.20 -21.74
C PHE A 114 -2.69 -10.45 -21.32
N THR A 115 -3.90 -10.32 -20.77
CA THR A 115 -4.74 -11.46 -20.39
C THR A 115 -6.18 -11.27 -20.87
N HIS A 116 -6.92 -12.36 -21.07
CA HIS A 116 -8.34 -12.32 -21.44
C HIS A 116 -9.27 -12.24 -20.22
N LEU A 117 -8.78 -11.74 -19.08
CA LEU A 117 -9.56 -11.61 -17.86
C LEU A 117 -10.69 -10.57 -18.08
N SER A 118 -11.94 -10.98 -17.88
CA SER A 118 -13.07 -10.06 -17.99
C SER A 118 -13.05 -9.04 -16.84
N GLY A 119 -12.71 -7.78 -17.16
CA GLY A 119 -12.52 -6.71 -16.18
C GLY A 119 -13.67 -6.54 -15.19
N LYS A 120 -14.92 -6.81 -15.61
CA LYS A 120 -16.12 -6.71 -14.77
C LYS A 120 -16.05 -7.58 -13.50
N TYR A 121 -15.43 -8.76 -13.57
CA TYR A 121 -15.32 -9.68 -12.43
C TYR A 121 -14.12 -9.36 -11.53
N TYR A 122 -13.20 -8.53 -12.01
CA TYR A 122 -11.91 -8.30 -11.35
C TYR A 122 -11.74 -6.89 -10.77
N VAL A 123 -12.60 -5.93 -11.13
CA VAL A 123 -12.63 -4.57 -10.55
C VAL A 123 -12.65 -4.59 -9.02
N CYS A 124 -13.45 -5.47 -8.41
CA CYS A 124 -13.54 -5.55 -6.95
C CYS A 124 -12.20 -5.91 -6.27
N PHE A 125 -11.34 -6.71 -6.92
CA PHE A 125 -10.03 -7.05 -6.39
C PHE A 125 -9.08 -5.86 -6.40
N TRP A 126 -9.10 -5.09 -7.49
CA TRP A 126 -8.28 -3.88 -7.61
C TRP A 126 -8.74 -2.78 -6.65
N LEU A 127 -10.05 -2.60 -6.49
CA LEU A 127 -10.61 -1.67 -5.52
C LEU A 127 -10.26 -2.09 -4.08
N SER A 128 -10.30 -3.39 -3.79
CA SER A 128 -9.89 -3.90 -2.48
C SER A 128 -8.43 -3.60 -2.19
N LEU A 129 -7.51 -3.85 -3.13
CA LEU A 129 -6.09 -3.51 -2.96
C LEU A 129 -5.90 -2.00 -2.76
N ALA A 130 -6.62 -1.16 -3.50
CA ALA A 130 -6.53 0.30 -3.30
C ALA A 130 -6.95 0.71 -1.87
N ILE A 131 -8.04 0.15 -1.34
CA ILE A 131 -8.53 0.45 0.02
C ILE A 131 -7.56 -0.03 1.09
N LEU A 132 -6.96 -1.22 0.92
CA LEU A 132 -6.02 -1.78 1.91
C LEU A 132 -4.77 -0.91 2.07
N GLY A 133 -4.33 -0.27 1.00
CA GLY A 133 -3.16 0.61 1.04
C GLY A 133 -3.36 1.83 1.94
N ILE A 134 -4.62 2.26 2.12
CA ILE A 134 -4.95 3.37 3.02
C ILE A 134 -4.65 3.02 4.49
N ILE A 135 -4.86 1.76 4.90
CA ILE A 135 -4.66 1.29 6.29
C ILE A 135 -3.17 1.25 6.64
N TRP A 136 -2.33 0.80 5.71
CA TRP A 136 -0.91 0.61 5.98
C TRP A 136 -0.12 1.92 6.06
N ILE A 137 -0.61 2.99 5.42
CA ILE A 137 0.08 4.28 5.35
C ILE A 137 0.29 4.90 6.74
N PRO A 138 -0.74 5.12 7.58
CA PRO A 138 -0.55 5.69 8.92
C PRO A 138 0.43 4.89 9.78
N ILE A 139 0.37 3.55 9.70
CA ILE A 139 1.25 2.64 10.47
C ILE A 139 2.71 2.82 10.03
N ILE A 140 2.97 2.73 8.72
CA ILE A 140 4.32 2.85 8.16
C ILE A 140 4.89 4.25 8.41
N GLU A 141 4.06 5.29 8.28
CA GLU A 141 4.45 6.67 8.55
C GLU A 141 4.84 6.88 10.00
N PHE A 142 4.04 6.36 10.94
CA PHE A 142 4.33 6.44 12.36
C PHE A 142 5.74 5.95 12.69
N PHE A 143 6.09 4.74 12.23
CA PHE A 143 7.41 4.17 12.45
C PHE A 143 8.50 4.91 11.67
N SER A 144 8.25 5.28 10.41
CA SER A 144 9.22 5.99 9.57
C SER A 144 9.60 7.37 10.10
N ILE A 145 8.63 8.08 10.68
CA ILE A 145 8.81 9.42 11.21
C ILE A 145 9.49 9.38 12.57
N LEU A 146 9.08 8.47 13.45
CA LEU A 146 9.56 8.43 14.83
C LEU A 146 10.90 7.73 14.97
N HIS A 147 11.16 6.69 14.18
CA HIS A 147 12.31 5.79 14.36
C HIS A 147 13.22 5.77 13.12
N GLY A 148 12.93 6.63 12.14
CA GLY A 148 13.67 6.75 10.89
C GLY A 148 13.19 5.78 9.81
N TYR A 149 13.63 6.03 8.57
CA TYR A 149 13.15 5.30 7.40
C TYR A 149 13.43 3.78 7.46
N MET A 150 14.51 3.36 8.14
CA MET A 150 14.83 1.95 8.33
C MET A 150 13.78 1.22 9.16
N ALA A 151 13.24 1.87 10.21
CA ALA A 151 12.17 1.29 11.00
C ALA A 151 10.88 1.10 10.19
N GLY A 152 10.53 2.07 9.34
CA GLY A 152 9.43 1.94 8.40
C GLY A 152 9.57 0.76 7.44
N LEU A 153 10.78 0.55 6.89
CA LEU A 153 11.09 -0.61 6.04
C LEU A 153 10.96 -1.93 6.79
N VAL A 154 11.46 -1.99 8.03
CA VAL A 154 11.33 -3.17 8.89
C VAL A 154 9.86 -3.50 9.15
N THR A 155 9.02 -2.49 9.44
CA THR A 155 7.58 -2.67 9.59
C THR A 155 6.96 -3.27 8.33
N GLY A 156 7.27 -2.74 7.15
CA GLY A 156 6.76 -3.27 5.87
C GLY A 156 7.28 -4.67 5.53
N PHE A 157 8.51 -5.01 5.94
CA PHE A 157 9.07 -6.35 5.73
C PHE A 157 8.42 -7.38 6.67
N ILE A 158 8.30 -7.07 7.96
CA ILE A 158 7.72 -7.96 8.98
C ILE A 158 6.21 -8.15 8.76
N SER A 159 5.53 -7.16 8.18
CA SER A 159 4.11 -7.33 7.82
C SER A 159 3.87 -8.41 6.78
N ILE A 160 4.86 -8.81 5.96
CA ILE A 160 4.72 -9.91 5.00
C ILE A 160 4.47 -11.25 5.74
N PRO A 161 5.41 -11.77 6.57
CA PRO A 161 5.19 -13.01 7.30
C PRO A 161 4.03 -12.88 8.29
N PHE A 162 3.77 -11.71 8.87
CA PHE A 162 2.59 -11.49 9.71
C PHE A 162 1.28 -11.67 8.93
N THR A 163 1.15 -11.07 7.74
CA THR A 163 -0.05 -11.18 6.90
C THR A 163 -0.27 -12.62 6.42
N VAL A 164 0.83 -13.31 6.07
CA VAL A 164 0.78 -14.74 5.71
C VAL A 164 0.39 -15.60 6.91
N TYR A 165 1.02 -15.40 8.08
CA TYR A 165 0.73 -16.16 9.30
C TYR A 165 -0.71 -15.92 9.78
N TYR A 166 -1.15 -14.67 9.84
CA TYR A 166 -2.52 -14.33 10.23
C TYR A 166 -3.53 -14.94 9.25
N GLY A 167 -3.30 -14.78 7.94
CA GLY A 167 -4.15 -15.38 6.92
C GLY A 167 -4.24 -16.91 7.04
N THR A 168 -3.10 -17.59 7.19
CA THR A 168 -3.04 -19.05 7.28
C THR A 168 -3.61 -19.60 8.60
N SER A 169 -3.33 -18.97 9.74
CA SER A 169 -3.78 -19.42 11.06
C SER A 169 -5.24 -19.11 11.36
N GLN A 170 -5.75 -17.94 10.94
CA GLN A 170 -7.12 -17.53 11.26
C GLN A 170 -8.15 -17.98 10.23
N LEU A 171 -7.75 -18.20 8.97
CA LEU A 171 -8.68 -18.63 7.91
C LEU A 171 -8.45 -20.06 7.41
N GLY A 172 -7.32 -20.68 7.74
CA GLY A 172 -6.94 -22.01 7.30
C GLY A 172 -6.18 -22.05 5.97
N ALA A 173 -5.44 -23.15 5.76
CA ALA A 173 -4.43 -23.34 4.70
C ALA A 173 -4.96 -23.35 3.25
N SER A 174 -6.26 -23.50 3.04
CA SER A 174 -6.92 -23.39 1.72
C SER A 174 -7.55 -22.02 1.51
N THR A 175 -8.11 -21.41 2.55
CA THR A 175 -8.89 -20.17 2.51
C THR A 175 -8.02 -18.92 2.50
N TRP A 176 -6.81 -18.96 3.10
CA TRP A 176 -5.89 -17.81 3.05
C TRP A 176 -5.47 -17.46 1.63
N ARG A 177 -5.51 -18.37 0.66
CA ARG A 177 -5.30 -18.05 -0.77
C ARG A 177 -6.43 -17.25 -1.40
N LEU A 178 -7.42 -16.84 -0.61
CA LEU A 178 -8.39 -15.80 -0.94
C LEU A 178 -7.96 -14.45 -0.34
N LEU A 179 -6.74 -14.30 0.20
CA LEU A 179 -6.22 -13.18 1.00
C LEU A 179 -6.51 -11.73 0.60
N PRO A 180 -6.92 -11.33 -0.62
CA PRO A 180 -7.74 -10.12 -0.72
C PRO A 180 -8.98 -10.13 0.21
N TRP A 181 -9.27 -11.24 0.94
CA TRP A 181 -10.48 -11.60 1.68
C TRP A 181 -10.23 -11.80 3.20
N VAL A 182 -9.14 -11.27 3.80
CA VAL A 182 -8.88 -11.42 5.27
C VAL A 182 -8.93 -10.09 6.01
N TYR A 183 -8.35 -9.04 5.45
CA TYR A 183 -8.67 -7.67 5.86
C TYR A 183 -10.04 -7.25 5.31
N ASN A 184 -10.47 -7.90 4.23
CA ASN A 184 -11.88 -8.11 3.90
C ASN A 184 -12.41 -9.23 4.79
N VAL A 185 -12.71 -8.96 6.05
CA VAL A 185 -13.71 -9.81 6.74
C VAL A 185 -14.94 -9.79 5.84
N LYS A 186 -15.13 -10.87 5.07
CA LYS A 186 -16.40 -11.20 4.44
C LYS A 186 -16.98 -10.14 3.47
N ILE A 187 -16.27 -9.23 2.78
CA ILE A 187 -16.96 -8.24 1.89
C ILE A 187 -17.96 -8.83 0.88
N TYR A 188 -17.72 -10.05 0.39
CA TYR A 188 -18.62 -10.80 -0.50
C TYR A 188 -19.76 -11.55 0.22
N LEU A 189 -19.62 -11.75 1.53
CA LEU A 189 -20.60 -12.32 2.45
C LEU A 189 -21.37 -11.22 3.22
N ILE A 190 -20.83 -10.01 3.26
CA ILE A 190 -21.45 -8.78 3.71
C ILE A 190 -22.46 -8.45 2.62
N PRO A 191 -23.77 -8.51 2.92
CA PRO A 191 -24.79 -8.08 1.98
C PRO A 191 -24.42 -6.69 1.47
N THR A 192 -24.70 -6.38 0.20
CA THR A 192 -24.42 -5.05 -0.39
C THR A 192 -24.93 -3.88 0.46
N THR A 193 -25.97 -4.11 1.28
CA THR A 193 -26.53 -3.17 2.25
C THR A 193 -25.59 -2.82 3.43
N GLN A 194 -24.65 -3.70 3.79
CA GLN A 194 -23.70 -3.53 4.90
C GLN A 194 -22.29 -3.13 4.42
N LEU A 195 -22.02 -3.24 3.11
CA LEU A 195 -20.73 -2.88 2.51
C LEU A 195 -20.35 -1.42 2.77
N VAL A 196 -21.34 -0.52 2.65
CA VAL A 196 -21.16 0.91 2.93
C VAL A 196 -20.74 1.14 4.38
N ASN A 197 -21.37 0.44 5.33
CA ASN A 197 -21.04 0.55 6.76
C ASN A 197 -19.64 0.03 7.07
N PHE A 198 -19.23 -1.08 6.45
CA PHE A 198 -17.88 -1.60 6.58
C PHE A 198 -16.82 -0.62 6.05
N LEU A 199 -17.05 -0.07 4.84
CA LEU A 199 -16.18 0.95 4.26
C LEU A 199 -16.09 2.18 5.17
N LEU A 200 -17.21 2.62 5.74
CA LEU A 200 -17.24 3.73 6.70
C LEU A 200 -16.43 3.40 7.96
N ILE A 201 -16.54 2.19 8.51
CA ILE A 201 -15.75 1.78 9.69
C ILE A 201 -14.25 1.82 9.37
N VAL A 202 -13.82 1.26 8.23
CA VAL A 202 -12.41 1.29 7.80
C VAL A 202 -11.92 2.73 7.64
N VAL A 203 -12.71 3.59 6.99
CA VAL A 203 -12.39 5.01 6.85
C VAL A 203 -12.27 5.69 8.21
N ILE A 204 -13.21 5.45 9.14
CA ILE A 204 -13.19 6.03 10.49
C ILE A 204 -11.94 5.57 11.26
N ILE A 205 -11.63 4.27 11.28
CA ILE A 205 -10.45 3.73 11.96
C ILE A 205 -9.18 4.34 11.37
N THR A 206 -9.06 4.40 10.05
CA THR A 206 -7.90 5.03 9.38
C THR A 206 -7.78 6.51 9.74
N LEU A 207 -8.89 7.24 9.78
CA LEU A 207 -8.89 8.66 10.17
C LEU A 207 -8.44 8.83 11.63
N LEU A 208 -8.87 7.94 12.54
CA LEU A 208 -8.43 7.95 13.94
C LEU A 208 -6.93 7.66 14.04
N GLU A 209 -6.42 6.66 13.32
CA GLU A 209 -4.99 6.38 13.23
C GLU A 209 -4.21 7.59 12.72
N GLN A 210 -4.68 8.22 11.63
CA GLN A 210 -4.04 9.42 11.10
C GLN A 210 -4.07 10.60 12.08
N ILE A 211 -5.15 10.77 12.84
CA ILE A 211 -5.24 11.78 13.91
C ILE A 211 -4.20 11.49 14.99
N LEU A 212 -4.02 10.24 15.41
CA LEU A 212 -3.01 9.84 16.39
C LEU A 212 -1.58 10.11 15.88
N VAL A 213 -1.28 9.76 14.63
CA VAL A 213 0.01 10.06 14.01
C VAL A 213 0.23 11.57 13.95
N ASN A 214 -0.77 12.35 13.52
CA ASN A 214 -0.70 13.81 13.48
C ASN A 214 -0.49 14.43 14.86
N TRP A 215 -1.23 13.97 15.87
CA TRP A 215 -1.09 14.45 17.25
C TRP A 215 0.32 14.16 17.77
N ARG A 216 0.80 12.92 17.60
CA ARG A 216 2.12 12.53 18.06
C ARG A 216 3.23 13.28 17.34
N PHE A 217 3.13 13.42 16.02
CA PHE A 217 4.11 14.14 15.23
C PHE A 217 4.17 15.62 15.60
N ASN A 218 3.03 16.28 15.84
CA ASN A 218 2.98 17.67 16.27
C ASN A 218 3.55 17.91 17.68
N HIS A 219 3.58 16.90 18.54
CA HIS A 219 4.19 16.97 19.89
C HIS A 219 5.57 16.30 19.96
N TRP A 220 6.17 15.93 18.83
CA TRP A 220 7.50 15.34 18.81
C TRP A 220 8.55 16.43 19.09
N VAL A 221 9.32 16.25 20.17
CA VAL A 221 10.29 17.22 20.71
C VAL A 221 11.71 16.98 20.18
N GLY A 222 11.95 15.86 19.47
CA GLY A 222 13.27 15.48 18.97
C GLY A 222 14.18 15.02 20.09
N ASN A 223 14.48 13.71 20.12
CA ASN A 223 15.61 13.16 20.87
C ASN A 223 16.62 12.64 19.86
#